data_AF-A0A1L8Q3H3-F1
#
_entry.id   AF-A0A1L8Q3H3-F1
#
_cell.length_a   1.000
_cell.length_b   1.000
_cell.length_c   1.000
_cell.angle_alpha   90.00
_cell.angle_beta   90.00
_cell.angle_gamma   90.00
#
_symmetry.space_group_name_H-M   'P 1'
#
loop_
_entity.id
_entity.type
_entity.pdbx_description
1 polymer ?
#
loop_
_entity_poly.entity_id
_entity_poly.type
_entity_poly.pdbx_seq_one_letter_code
_entity_poly.pdbx_strand_id
1 'polypeptide(L)'
;MKNKDGKLLLSFAAVGVVIVGIILYMNNLFEGKNLILNSLSQGEVLAGIVIALPTLVTWNQAIEQSKENKKNTVSDNVRDTVKYYDKQLTELVADISKTKELPFYKAGKIEYIIDTYNKLLKEWNEILKLDISLDFVQVLSTICSIKYPKGIENPGNELAENWKYNLSTALKPVMREIISLKKEEIFGSKEVKYFSYVEFGVTGYEIEKVKFKDKSFVECTFSADFFASNSFEACEFINCSISTGELSEQKVKELLSDSNTIIGTFKDSNEDDFAEQFYSTSVSEYGTVFDAREGIIADNYILGNKFFEIDSKSENREEIYKDIINGLVSYGIGVDEKRNNKKISISKNYITEENKSSYIAGSLFSGWNSLFSEKIQKSNNFKYYIFCIKNENVYNTIVFENDSFTRFLKKKNIDKAGKYNFYFTGFNSNVEKE
;
A
#
# COMPACT_ATOMS: atom_id res chain seq x y z
N MET A 1 -18.29 -45.77 -1.54
CA MET A 1 -19.68 -45.23 -1.58
C MET A 1 -20.29 -45.40 -0.20
N LYS A 2 -20.71 -44.30 0.42
CA LYS A 2 -21.35 -44.37 1.75
C LYS A 2 -22.76 -44.96 1.56
N ASN A 3 -23.31 -45.61 2.59
CA ASN A 3 -24.59 -46.32 2.56
C ASN A 3 -25.81 -45.45 2.13
N LYS A 4 -25.65 -44.12 2.06
CA LYS A 4 -26.63 -43.16 1.50
C LYS A 4 -26.64 -43.13 -0.04
N ASP A 5 -25.50 -43.32 -0.70
CA ASP A 5 -25.36 -43.19 -2.16
C ASP A 5 -26.10 -44.34 -2.88
N GLY A 6 -26.03 -45.55 -2.32
CA GLY A 6 -26.73 -46.73 -2.86
C GLY A 6 -28.26 -46.64 -2.74
N LYS A 7 -28.77 -46.08 -1.63
CA LYS A 7 -30.22 -45.88 -1.45
C LYS A 7 -30.79 -44.84 -2.41
N LEU A 8 -30.05 -43.78 -2.71
CA LEU A 8 -30.49 -42.74 -3.63
C LEU A 8 -30.53 -43.26 -5.08
N LEU A 9 -29.49 -43.98 -5.51
CA LEU A 9 -29.44 -44.65 -6.81
C LEU A 9 -30.63 -45.60 -7.03
N LEU A 10 -30.93 -46.43 -6.01
CA LEU A 10 -32.09 -47.32 -6.03
C LEU A 10 -33.41 -46.55 -6.11
N SER A 11 -33.53 -45.40 -5.44
CA SER A 11 -34.73 -44.58 -5.48
C SER A 11 -34.98 -43.96 -6.86
N PHE A 12 -33.94 -43.46 -7.55
CA PHE A 12 -34.09 -42.88 -8.88
C PHE A 12 -34.27 -43.94 -9.98
N ALA A 13 -33.68 -45.13 -9.80
CA ALA A 13 -34.01 -46.28 -10.64
C ALA A 13 -35.49 -46.66 -10.51
N ALA A 14 -36.03 -46.67 -9.28
CA ALA A 14 -37.44 -46.92 -9.04
C ALA A 14 -38.35 -45.84 -9.67
N VAL A 15 -37.96 -44.56 -9.61
CA VAL A 15 -38.68 -43.48 -10.31
C VAL A 15 -38.67 -43.68 -11.83
N GLY A 16 -37.53 -44.08 -12.41
CA GLY A 16 -37.44 -44.43 -13.83
C GLY A 16 -38.39 -45.56 -14.21
N VAL A 17 -38.49 -46.60 -13.37
CA VAL A 17 -39.44 -47.71 -13.56
C VAL A 17 -40.90 -47.24 -13.47
N VAL A 18 -41.23 -46.31 -12.56
CA VAL A 18 -42.57 -45.71 -12.47
C VAL A 18 -42.92 -44.91 -13.72
N ILE A 19 -41.97 -44.11 -14.25
CA ILE A 19 -42.16 -43.35 -15.49
C ILE A 19 -42.39 -44.28 -16.68
N VAL A 20 -41.61 -45.35 -16.80
CA VAL A 20 -41.81 -46.40 -17.80
C VAL A 20 -43.21 -47.04 -17.66
N GLY A 21 -43.64 -47.34 -16.43
CA GLY A 21 -44.98 -47.87 -16.15
C GLY A 21 -46.10 -46.93 -16.61
N ILE A 22 -45.95 -45.61 -16.39
CA ILE A 22 -46.91 -44.61 -16.86
C ILE A 22 -46.94 -44.53 -18.38
N ILE A 23 -45.78 -44.53 -19.05
CA ILE A 23 -45.69 -44.50 -20.52
C ILE A 23 -46.38 -45.72 -21.13
N LEU A 24 -46.13 -46.92 -20.59
CA LEU A 24 -46.74 -48.16 -21.05
C LEU A 24 -48.27 -48.18 -20.79
N TYR A 25 -48.70 -47.71 -19.62
CA TYR A 25 -50.13 -47.60 -19.29
C TYR A 25 -50.86 -46.63 -20.21
N MET A 26 -50.27 -45.46 -20.47
CA MET A 26 -50.81 -44.46 -21.40
C MET A 26 -50.84 -45.01 -22.83
N ASN A 27 -49.78 -45.67 -23.30
CA ASN A 27 -49.76 -46.25 -24.65
C ASN A 27 -50.87 -47.30 -24.83
N ASN A 28 -51.14 -48.10 -23.80
CA ASN A 28 -52.23 -49.08 -23.79
C ASN A 28 -53.62 -48.42 -23.80
N LEU A 29 -53.83 -47.36 -23.01
CA LEU A 29 -55.09 -46.59 -23.00
C LEU A 29 -55.41 -45.93 -24.34
N PHE A 30 -54.38 -45.53 -25.11
CA PHE A 30 -54.54 -44.92 -26.42
C PHE A 30 -54.44 -45.92 -27.58
N GLU A 31 -54.50 -47.24 -27.30
CA GLU A 31 -54.42 -48.33 -28.29
C GLU A 31 -53.21 -48.22 -29.24
N GLY A 32 -52.11 -47.59 -28.82
CA GLY A 32 -50.94 -47.36 -29.67
C GLY A 32 -51.16 -46.41 -30.87
N LYS A 33 -52.32 -45.73 -30.96
CA LYS A 33 -52.64 -44.80 -32.06
C LYS A 33 -51.86 -43.49 -31.99
N ASN A 34 -51.37 -43.13 -30.80
CA ASN A 34 -50.56 -41.94 -30.63
C ASN A 34 -49.10 -42.25 -31.01
N LEU A 35 -48.64 -41.67 -32.12
CA LEU A 35 -47.29 -41.86 -32.67
C LEU A 35 -46.18 -41.55 -31.65
N ILE A 36 -46.38 -40.56 -30.79
CA ILE A 36 -45.39 -40.15 -29.78
C ILE A 36 -45.25 -41.22 -28.69
N LEU A 37 -46.37 -41.75 -28.19
CA LEU A 37 -46.38 -42.81 -27.18
C LEU A 37 -45.86 -44.14 -27.73
N ASN A 38 -46.15 -44.44 -29.00
CA ASN A 38 -45.65 -45.63 -29.66
C ASN A 38 -44.10 -45.60 -29.75
N SER A 39 -43.53 -44.48 -30.20
CA SER A 39 -42.07 -44.28 -30.21
C SER A 39 -41.45 -44.32 -28.80
N LEU A 40 -42.10 -43.74 -27.79
CA LEU A 40 -41.62 -43.77 -26.40
C LEU A 40 -41.70 -45.16 -25.75
N SER A 41 -42.58 -46.04 -26.23
CA SER A 41 -42.76 -47.40 -25.71
C SER A 41 -41.76 -48.43 -26.24
N GLN A 42 -40.87 -48.01 -27.15
CA GLN A 42 -39.81 -48.88 -27.67
C GLN A 42 -38.85 -49.29 -26.54
N GLY A 43 -38.52 -50.58 -26.48
CA GLY A 43 -37.70 -51.14 -25.39
C GLY A 43 -36.36 -50.45 -25.18
N GLU A 44 -35.73 -50.00 -26.26
CA GLU A 44 -34.47 -49.21 -26.22
C GLU A 44 -34.66 -47.84 -25.57
N VAL A 45 -35.78 -47.17 -25.85
CA VAL A 45 -36.12 -45.86 -25.28
C VAL A 45 -36.45 -45.99 -23.78
N LEU A 46 -37.22 -47.01 -23.41
CA LEU A 46 -37.56 -47.28 -22.01
C LEU A 46 -36.32 -47.66 -21.18
N ALA A 47 -35.45 -48.52 -21.73
CA ALA A 47 -34.17 -48.84 -21.11
C ALA A 47 -33.28 -47.59 -20.98
N GLY A 48 -33.27 -46.73 -22.01
CA GLY A 48 -32.59 -45.44 -21.99
C GLY A 48 -33.08 -44.53 -20.85
N ILE A 49 -34.39 -44.44 -20.60
CA ILE A 49 -34.95 -43.64 -19.50
C ILE A 49 -34.50 -44.17 -18.13
N VAL A 50 -34.56 -45.49 -17.93
CA VAL A 50 -34.17 -46.13 -16.66
C VAL A 50 -32.68 -45.98 -16.36
N ILE A 51 -31.82 -45.94 -17.39
CA ILE A 51 -30.37 -45.77 -17.24
C ILE A 51 -30.00 -44.28 -17.10
N ALA A 52 -30.64 -43.40 -17.87
CA ALA A 52 -30.30 -41.98 -17.91
C ALA A 52 -30.55 -41.27 -16.56
N LEU A 53 -31.65 -41.59 -15.89
CA LEU A 53 -32.03 -40.93 -14.62
C LEU A 53 -30.99 -41.15 -13.49
N PRO A 54 -30.59 -42.39 -13.14
CA PRO A 54 -29.51 -42.63 -12.18
C PRO A 54 -28.16 -42.04 -12.60
N THR A 55 -27.88 -42.01 -13.91
CA THR A 55 -26.63 -41.49 -14.46
C THR A 55 -26.56 -39.96 -14.31
N LEU A 56 -27.63 -39.24 -14.62
CA LEU A 56 -27.69 -37.79 -14.45
C LEU A 56 -27.58 -37.38 -12.98
N VAL A 57 -28.21 -38.14 -12.08
CA VAL A 57 -28.13 -37.88 -10.63
C VAL A 57 -26.71 -38.11 -10.10
N THR A 58 -26.07 -39.22 -10.47
CA THR A 58 -24.68 -39.48 -10.05
C THR A 58 -23.70 -38.45 -10.60
N TRP A 59 -23.92 -37.99 -11.84
CA TRP A 59 -23.10 -36.94 -12.43
C TRP A 59 -23.28 -35.60 -11.73
N ASN A 60 -24.52 -35.22 -11.41
CA ASN A 60 -24.79 -33.99 -10.66
C ASN A 60 -24.21 -34.04 -9.24
N GLN A 61 -24.32 -35.18 -8.56
CA GLN A 61 -23.69 -35.39 -7.25
C GLN A 61 -22.16 -35.35 -7.30
N ALA A 62 -21.55 -35.94 -8.33
CA ALA A 62 -20.10 -35.87 -8.51
C ALA A 62 -19.65 -34.41 -8.72
N ILE A 63 -20.44 -33.61 -9.46
CA ILE A 63 -20.19 -32.17 -9.62
C ILE A 63 -20.34 -31.45 -8.28
N GLU A 64 -21.40 -31.69 -7.51
CA GLU A 64 -21.60 -31.07 -6.18
C GLU A 64 -20.49 -31.46 -5.19
N GLN A 65 -20.15 -32.74 -5.09
CA GLN A 65 -19.04 -33.22 -4.25
C GLN A 65 -17.70 -32.65 -4.68
N SER A 66 -17.45 -32.51 -5.99
CA SER A 66 -16.21 -31.89 -6.48
C SER A 66 -16.13 -30.41 -6.08
N LYS A 67 -17.26 -29.68 -6.15
CA LYS A 67 -17.35 -28.28 -5.72
C LYS A 67 -17.14 -28.16 -4.21
N GLU A 68 -17.76 -29.03 -3.43
CA GLU A 68 -17.65 -29.04 -1.96
C GLU A 68 -16.24 -29.44 -1.49
N ASN A 69 -15.63 -30.45 -2.11
CA ASN A 69 -14.25 -30.84 -1.83
C ASN A 69 -13.27 -29.72 -2.19
N LYS A 70 -13.43 -29.07 -3.35
CA LYS A 70 -12.61 -27.91 -3.74
C LYS A 70 -12.77 -26.77 -2.71
N LYS A 71 -13.99 -26.52 -2.25
CA LYS A 71 -14.29 -25.54 -1.20
C LYS A 71 -13.55 -25.85 0.11
N ASN A 72 -13.60 -27.11 0.55
CA ASN A 72 -12.94 -27.56 1.78
C ASN A 72 -11.41 -27.46 1.67
N THR A 73 -10.82 -27.90 0.54
CA THR A 73 -9.37 -27.78 0.32
C THR A 73 -8.89 -26.33 0.29
N VAL A 74 -9.64 -25.41 -0.33
CA VAL A 74 -9.31 -23.98 -0.30
C VAL A 74 -9.41 -23.45 1.13
N SER A 75 -10.45 -23.82 1.89
CA SER A 75 -10.61 -23.42 3.30
C SER A 75 -9.46 -23.90 4.19
N ASP A 76 -8.97 -25.13 4.01
CA ASP A 76 -7.85 -25.66 4.77
C ASP A 76 -6.53 -24.95 4.42
N ASN A 77 -6.29 -24.71 3.12
CA ASN A 77 -5.12 -23.94 2.65
C ASN A 77 -5.12 -22.50 3.18
N VAL A 78 -6.28 -21.84 3.23
CA VAL A 78 -6.40 -20.49 3.80
C VAL A 78 -6.04 -20.53 5.28
N ARG A 79 -6.59 -21.48 6.04
CA ARG A 79 -6.33 -21.61 7.48
C ARG A 79 -4.84 -21.86 7.76
N ASP A 80 -4.19 -22.71 6.99
CA ASP A 80 -2.76 -22.99 7.18
C ASP A 80 -1.89 -21.79 6.79
N THR A 81 -2.29 -21.04 5.76
CA THR A 81 -1.61 -19.79 5.39
C THR A 81 -1.76 -18.72 6.45
N VAL A 82 -2.95 -18.54 7.00
CA VAL A 82 -3.21 -17.62 8.13
C VAL A 82 -2.29 -18.00 9.29
N LYS A 83 -2.29 -19.27 9.72
CA LYS A 83 -1.39 -19.74 10.80
C LYS A 83 0.08 -19.46 10.51
N TYR A 84 0.52 -19.62 9.26
CA TYR A 84 1.91 -19.37 8.87
C TYR A 84 2.29 -17.88 9.01
N TYR A 85 1.47 -16.98 8.47
CA TYR A 85 1.75 -15.54 8.57
C TYR A 85 1.52 -14.98 9.96
N ASP A 86 0.52 -15.48 10.67
CA ASP A 86 0.24 -15.10 12.06
C ASP A 86 1.38 -15.52 12.99
N LYS A 87 1.96 -16.72 12.79
CA LYS A 87 3.18 -17.14 13.48
C LYS A 87 4.36 -16.21 13.18
N GLN A 88 4.58 -15.85 11.91
CA GLN A 88 5.67 -14.94 11.55
C GLN A 88 5.51 -13.55 12.16
N LEU A 89 4.29 -13.01 12.17
CA LEU A 89 3.99 -11.74 12.84
C LEU A 89 4.19 -11.87 14.35
N THR A 90 3.67 -12.92 14.97
CA THR A 90 3.82 -13.16 16.41
C THR A 90 5.28 -13.21 16.83
N GLU A 91 6.12 -13.95 16.09
CA GLU A 91 7.56 -14.03 16.36
C GLU A 91 8.25 -12.67 16.19
N LEU A 92 7.91 -11.94 15.14
CA LEU A 92 8.46 -10.61 14.85
C LEU A 92 8.06 -9.58 15.92
N VAL A 93 6.78 -9.58 16.31
CA VAL A 93 6.19 -8.74 17.34
C VAL A 93 6.77 -9.07 18.71
N ALA A 94 6.95 -10.35 19.04
CA ALA A 94 7.60 -10.77 20.28
C ALA A 94 9.05 -10.27 20.37
N ASP A 95 9.79 -10.33 19.27
CA ASP A 95 11.15 -9.79 19.19
C ASP A 95 11.18 -8.26 19.36
N ILE A 96 10.30 -7.52 18.66
CA ILE A 96 10.13 -6.07 18.82
C ILE A 96 9.77 -5.71 20.27
N SER A 97 8.84 -6.45 20.89
CA SER A 97 8.41 -6.20 22.25
C SER A 97 9.53 -6.43 23.27
N LYS A 98 10.40 -7.40 23.03
CA LYS A 98 11.60 -7.67 23.85
C LYS A 98 12.66 -6.60 23.68
N THR A 99 12.99 -6.22 22.44
CA THR A 99 14.07 -5.24 22.19
C THR A 99 13.62 -3.80 22.39
N LYS A 100 12.29 -3.53 22.37
CA LYS A 100 11.70 -2.19 22.35
C LYS A 100 12.24 -1.32 21.22
N GLU A 101 12.54 -1.95 20.09
CA GLU A 101 13.12 -1.30 18.91
C GLU A 101 12.38 -1.75 17.64
N LEU A 102 12.09 -0.78 16.78
CA LEU A 102 11.49 -0.98 15.46
C LEU A 102 12.43 -0.44 14.37
N PRO A 103 13.49 -1.19 14.01
CA PRO A 103 14.32 -0.85 12.87
C PRO A 103 13.58 -1.07 11.55
N PHE A 104 14.00 -0.38 10.49
CA PHE A 104 13.34 -0.38 9.19
C PHE A 104 13.09 -1.77 8.62
N TYR A 105 14.05 -2.70 8.74
CA TYR A 105 13.88 -4.05 8.20
C TYR A 105 12.75 -4.83 8.89
N LYS A 106 12.47 -4.58 10.17
CA LYS A 106 11.32 -5.19 10.88
C LYS A 106 10.02 -4.52 10.46
N ALA A 107 10.01 -3.19 10.35
CA ALA A 107 8.85 -2.43 9.87
C ALA A 107 8.44 -2.84 8.45
N GLY A 108 9.39 -2.85 7.50
CA GLY A 108 9.14 -3.31 6.13
C GLY A 108 8.78 -4.79 6.05
N LYS A 109 9.23 -5.63 7.00
CA LYS A 109 8.79 -7.04 7.07
C LYS A 109 7.33 -7.16 7.52
N ILE A 110 6.85 -6.30 8.42
CA ILE A 110 5.42 -6.24 8.79
C ILE A 110 4.60 -5.87 7.56
N GLU A 111 4.94 -4.77 6.89
CA GLU A 111 4.27 -4.33 5.66
C GLU A 111 4.23 -5.44 4.60
N TYR A 112 5.38 -6.06 4.32
CA TYR A 112 5.48 -7.16 3.37
C TYR A 112 4.59 -8.36 3.73
N ILE A 113 4.54 -8.76 5.00
CA ILE A 113 3.68 -9.88 5.45
C ILE A 113 2.21 -9.53 5.22
N ILE A 114 1.78 -8.33 5.61
CA ILE A 114 0.39 -7.88 5.48
C ILE A 114 0.00 -7.81 4.00
N ASP A 115 0.82 -7.18 3.15
CA ASP A 115 0.56 -7.08 1.71
C ASP A 115 0.50 -8.44 1.03
N THR A 116 1.41 -9.35 1.39
CA THR A 116 1.43 -10.70 0.82
C THR A 116 0.22 -11.50 1.27
N TYR A 117 -0.13 -11.43 2.56
CA TYR A 117 -1.33 -12.06 3.10
C TYR A 117 -2.60 -11.55 2.39
N ASN A 118 -2.73 -10.23 2.23
CA ASN A 118 -3.90 -9.63 1.59
C ASN A 118 -4.04 -10.01 0.11
N LYS A 119 -2.93 -10.10 -0.62
CA LYS A 119 -2.94 -10.58 -2.01
C LYS A 119 -3.47 -12.01 -2.10
N LEU A 120 -2.99 -12.90 -1.23
CA LEU A 120 -3.44 -14.29 -1.17
C LEU A 120 -4.91 -14.39 -0.71
N LEU A 121 -5.29 -13.63 0.31
CA LEU A 121 -6.65 -13.62 0.85
C LEU A 121 -7.65 -13.12 -0.20
N LYS A 122 -7.30 -12.09 -0.99
CA LYS A 122 -8.16 -11.57 -2.06
C LYS A 122 -8.50 -12.65 -3.09
N GLU A 123 -7.50 -13.41 -3.54
CA GLU A 123 -7.70 -14.53 -4.49
C GLU A 123 -8.64 -15.59 -3.91
N TRP A 124 -8.64 -15.80 -2.59
CA TRP A 124 -9.50 -16.76 -1.93
C TRP A 124 -10.89 -16.22 -1.58
N ASN A 125 -11.01 -14.93 -1.26
CA ASN A 125 -12.28 -14.29 -0.94
C ASN A 125 -13.23 -14.19 -2.15
N GLU A 126 -12.68 -14.15 -3.36
CA GLU A 126 -13.47 -14.30 -4.60
C GLU A 126 -14.15 -15.68 -4.70
N ILE A 127 -13.61 -16.69 -4.01
CA ILE A 127 -14.08 -18.08 -4.03
C ILE A 127 -14.93 -18.39 -2.78
N LEU A 128 -14.62 -17.78 -1.64
CA LEU A 128 -15.20 -18.08 -0.33
C LEU A 128 -15.34 -16.80 0.51
N LYS A 129 -16.53 -16.44 0.99
CA LYS A 129 -16.67 -15.41 2.04
C LYS A 129 -16.11 -15.95 3.36
N LEU A 130 -14.81 -15.77 3.60
CA LEU A 130 -14.14 -16.24 4.82
C LEU A 130 -14.00 -15.10 5.83
N ASP A 131 -14.30 -15.40 7.09
CA ASP A 131 -14.09 -14.50 8.23
C ASP A 131 -12.81 -14.93 8.97
N ILE A 132 -11.66 -14.71 8.32
CA ILE A 132 -10.35 -15.05 8.86
C ILE A 132 -9.39 -13.87 8.63
N SER A 133 -8.74 -13.42 9.69
CA SER A 133 -7.79 -12.31 9.69
C SER A 133 -6.59 -12.62 10.58
N LEU A 134 -5.48 -11.93 10.34
CA LEU A 134 -4.31 -11.95 11.23
C LEU A 134 -4.60 -11.15 12.50
N ASP A 135 -3.84 -11.37 13.57
CA ASP A 135 -4.00 -10.60 14.82
C ASP A 135 -3.38 -9.19 14.71
N PHE A 136 -4.02 -8.33 13.92
CA PHE A 136 -3.60 -6.93 13.72
C PHE A 136 -3.66 -6.12 15.03
N VAL A 137 -4.48 -6.52 16.00
CA VAL A 137 -4.63 -5.83 17.29
C VAL A 137 -3.35 -5.97 18.11
N GLN A 138 -2.80 -7.19 18.18
CA GLN A 138 -1.53 -7.43 18.87
C GLN A 138 -0.36 -6.70 18.20
N VAL A 139 -0.32 -6.71 16.86
CA VAL A 139 0.72 -6.02 16.08
C VAL A 139 0.68 -4.52 16.38
N LEU A 140 -0.50 -3.90 16.26
CA LEU A 140 -0.72 -2.47 16.51
C LEU A 140 -0.27 -2.08 17.92
N SER A 141 -0.75 -2.81 18.92
CA SER A 141 -0.43 -2.57 20.34
C SER A 141 1.07 -2.62 20.60
N THR A 142 1.79 -3.51 19.92
CA THR A 142 3.24 -3.62 20.12
C THR A 142 4.01 -2.48 19.46
N ILE A 143 3.75 -2.19 18.19
CA ILE A 143 4.50 -1.14 17.46
C ILE A 143 4.20 0.25 18.04
N CYS A 144 2.94 0.52 18.41
CA CYS A 144 2.52 1.79 19.01
C CYS A 144 2.91 1.94 20.48
N SER A 145 3.53 0.93 21.11
CA SER A 145 4.08 1.04 22.47
C SER A 145 5.53 1.56 22.50
N ILE A 146 6.19 1.66 21.33
CA ILE A 146 7.60 2.00 21.23
C ILE A 146 7.77 3.51 21.30
N LYS A 147 8.34 3.98 22.42
CA LYS A 147 8.55 5.41 22.64
C LYS A 147 9.57 5.98 21.67
N TYR A 148 9.29 7.17 21.16
CA TYR A 148 10.22 7.96 20.34
C TYR A 148 11.50 8.34 21.10
N PRO A 149 12.64 8.55 20.41
CA PRO A 149 13.88 9.03 21.01
C PRO A 149 13.78 10.50 21.44
N LYS A 150 14.75 10.97 22.25
CA LYS A 150 14.83 12.39 22.64
C LYS A 150 15.04 13.29 21.40
N GLY A 151 14.45 14.48 21.45
CA GLY A 151 14.55 15.46 20.36
C GLY A 151 13.72 15.09 19.14
N ILE A 152 12.54 14.49 19.36
CA ILE A 152 11.59 14.04 18.32
C ILE A 152 11.00 15.22 17.53
N GLU A 153 10.93 16.37 18.18
CA GLU A 153 10.44 17.65 17.67
C GLU A 153 11.44 18.36 16.75
N ASN A 154 12.72 17.99 16.80
CA ASN A 154 13.78 18.70 16.09
C ASN A 154 13.96 18.15 14.66
N PRO A 155 13.80 19.00 13.63
CA PRO A 155 14.07 18.59 12.26
C PRO A 155 15.55 18.24 12.08
N GLY A 156 15.84 17.17 11.34
CA GLY A 156 17.21 16.71 11.03
C GLY A 156 17.85 15.77 12.07
N ASN A 157 17.13 15.40 13.13
CA ASN A 157 17.57 14.34 14.04
C ASN A 157 17.37 12.96 13.39
N GLU A 158 18.44 12.37 12.84
CA GLU A 158 18.39 11.10 12.11
C GLU A 158 17.75 9.95 12.90
N LEU A 159 17.92 9.89 14.23
CA LEU A 159 17.29 8.87 15.06
C LEU A 159 15.78 9.09 15.19
N ALA A 160 15.36 10.34 15.34
CA ALA A 160 13.95 10.72 15.39
C ALA A 160 13.26 10.44 14.06
N GLU A 161 13.86 10.87 12.94
CA GLU A 161 13.35 10.64 11.59
C GLU A 161 13.23 9.14 11.26
N ASN A 162 14.26 8.36 11.59
CA ASN A 162 14.20 6.91 11.42
C ASN A 162 13.07 6.28 12.25
N TRP A 163 12.85 6.74 13.49
CA TRP A 163 11.75 6.24 14.31
C TRP A 163 10.39 6.58 13.68
N LYS A 164 10.19 7.83 13.25
CA LYS A 164 8.95 8.30 12.62
C LYS A 164 8.62 7.47 11.38
N TYR A 165 9.61 7.32 10.49
CA TYR A 165 9.47 6.56 9.26
C TYR A 165 9.20 5.08 9.51
N ASN A 166 9.99 4.43 10.38
CA ASN A 166 9.82 3.00 10.67
C ASN A 166 8.47 2.70 11.34
N LEU A 167 8.04 3.56 12.26
CA LEU A 167 6.72 3.43 12.87
C LEU A 167 5.64 3.57 11.80
N SER A 168 5.70 4.60 10.96
CA SER A 168 4.71 4.83 9.90
C SER A 168 4.61 3.66 8.91
N THR A 169 5.75 3.12 8.46
CA THR A 169 5.82 1.96 7.55
C THR A 169 5.08 0.74 8.12
N ALA A 170 5.23 0.46 9.41
CA ALA A 170 4.51 -0.64 10.04
C ALA A 170 3.04 -0.28 10.37
N LEU A 171 2.79 0.97 10.77
CA LEU A 171 1.53 1.44 11.30
C LEU A 171 0.44 1.54 10.24
N LYS A 172 0.73 2.18 9.10
CA LYS A 172 -0.23 2.40 8.01
C LYS A 172 -0.93 1.13 7.51
N PRO A 173 -0.22 0.04 7.16
CA PRO A 173 -0.87 -1.18 6.71
C PRO A 173 -1.70 -1.82 7.84
N VAL A 174 -1.22 -1.81 9.09
CA VAL A 174 -1.96 -2.38 10.23
C VAL A 174 -3.24 -1.59 10.50
N MET A 175 -3.19 -0.25 10.48
CA MET A 175 -4.36 0.61 10.68
C MET A 175 -5.43 0.37 9.61
N ARG A 176 -5.00 0.21 8.35
CA ARG A 176 -5.92 -0.08 7.24
C ARG A 176 -6.72 -1.35 7.50
N GLU A 177 -6.06 -2.40 8.01
CA GLU A 177 -6.74 -3.66 8.32
C GLU A 177 -7.60 -3.59 9.57
N ILE A 178 -7.20 -2.83 10.60
CA ILE A 178 -8.04 -2.62 11.78
C ILE A 178 -9.36 -1.94 11.41
N ILE A 179 -9.30 -0.92 10.54
CA ILE A 179 -10.48 -0.19 10.06
C ILE A 179 -11.32 -1.08 9.13
N SER A 180 -10.70 -1.84 8.21
CA SER A 180 -11.42 -2.77 7.34
C SER A 180 -12.20 -3.83 8.13
N LEU A 181 -11.68 -4.22 9.29
CA LEU A 181 -12.28 -5.18 10.22
C LEU A 181 -13.22 -4.55 11.25
N LYS A 182 -13.44 -3.23 11.23
CA LYS A 182 -14.27 -2.51 12.20
C LYS A 182 -13.85 -2.71 13.66
N LYS A 183 -12.54 -2.68 13.92
CA LYS A 183 -11.94 -2.84 15.26
C LYS A 183 -11.32 -1.53 15.77
N GLU A 184 -11.87 -0.38 15.36
CA GLU A 184 -11.33 0.94 15.61
C GLU A 184 -11.25 1.32 17.09
N GLU A 185 -12.06 0.68 17.95
CA GLU A 185 -12.03 0.85 19.40
C GLU A 185 -10.63 0.66 20.02
N ILE A 186 -9.77 -0.14 19.37
CA ILE A 186 -8.40 -0.40 19.82
C ILE A 186 -7.55 0.87 19.85
N PHE A 187 -7.85 1.88 19.02
CA PHE A 187 -7.11 3.14 19.00
C PHE A 187 -7.27 3.93 20.32
N GLY A 188 -8.32 3.66 21.08
CA GLY A 188 -8.51 4.19 22.44
C GLY A 188 -7.73 3.42 23.51
N SER A 189 -7.26 2.20 23.24
CA SER A 189 -6.56 1.35 24.23
C SER A 189 -5.28 2.00 24.75
N LYS A 190 -4.97 1.80 26.03
CA LYS A 190 -3.74 2.28 26.67
C LYS A 190 -2.45 1.74 26.02
N GLU A 191 -2.56 0.60 25.35
CA GLU A 191 -1.42 -0.09 24.71
C GLU A 191 -1.02 0.58 23.39
N VAL A 192 -1.97 1.24 22.73
CA VAL A 192 -1.73 2.02 21.51
C VAL A 192 -1.46 3.45 21.92
N LYS A 193 -0.18 3.87 21.90
CA LYS A 193 0.23 5.17 22.43
C LYS A 193 0.76 6.13 21.38
N TYR A 194 1.69 5.68 20.54
CA TYR A 194 2.43 6.54 19.61
C TYR A 194 1.93 6.38 18.18
N PHE A 195 1.76 7.51 17.49
CA PHE A 195 1.38 7.61 16.07
C PHE A 195 2.36 8.52 15.34
N SER A 196 2.72 8.17 14.11
CA SER A 196 3.62 8.99 13.29
C SER A 196 3.29 8.97 11.81
N TYR A 197 3.31 10.14 11.17
CA TYR A 197 3.03 10.33 9.74
C TYR A 197 1.71 9.68 9.30
N VAL A 198 0.69 9.80 10.15
CA VAL A 198 -0.66 9.31 9.89
C VAL A 198 -1.54 10.49 9.55
N GLU A 199 -2.33 10.34 8.50
CA GLU A 199 -3.36 11.29 8.08
C GLU A 199 -4.72 10.75 8.52
N PHE A 200 -5.47 11.52 9.29
CA PHE A 200 -6.77 11.15 9.82
C PHE A 200 -7.89 11.99 9.18
N GLY A 201 -9.00 11.35 8.81
CA GLY A 201 -10.15 12.02 8.20
C GLY A 201 -10.21 11.93 6.68
N VAL A 202 -10.80 12.95 6.03
CA VAL A 202 -11.29 12.93 4.64
C VAL A 202 -10.23 12.51 3.60
N THR A 203 -8.97 12.87 3.80
CA THR A 203 -7.86 12.50 2.90
C THR A 203 -7.10 11.25 3.34
N GLY A 204 -7.43 10.70 4.51
CA GLY A 204 -6.67 9.64 5.18
C GLY A 204 -7.57 8.55 5.76
N TYR A 205 -7.32 8.16 7.01
CA TYR A 205 -8.09 7.13 7.70
C TYR A 205 -9.36 7.72 8.30
N GLU A 206 -10.52 7.37 7.73
CA GLU A 206 -11.82 7.56 8.38
C GLU A 206 -11.99 6.52 9.49
N ILE A 207 -12.19 6.99 10.72
CA ILE A 207 -12.37 6.17 11.91
C ILE A 207 -13.67 6.64 12.57
N GLU A 208 -14.51 5.70 13.01
CA GLU A 208 -15.67 6.03 13.85
C GLU A 208 -15.26 6.75 15.14
N LYS A 209 -16.22 7.32 15.87
CA LYS A 209 -15.94 8.13 17.07
C LYS A 209 -15.13 7.36 18.12
N VAL A 210 -13.85 7.70 18.24
CA VAL A 210 -12.90 7.18 19.22
C VAL A 210 -12.57 8.25 20.25
N LYS A 211 -12.39 7.80 21.50
CA LYS A 211 -11.80 8.61 22.56
C LYS A 211 -10.30 8.32 22.66
N PHE A 212 -9.49 9.26 22.17
CA PHE A 212 -8.04 9.21 22.29
C PHE A 212 -7.63 9.76 23.64
N LYS A 213 -7.04 8.91 24.48
CA LYS A 213 -6.52 9.29 25.78
C LYS A 213 -5.06 8.86 25.95
N ASP A 214 -4.24 9.76 26.49
CA ASP A 214 -2.83 9.55 26.78
C ASP A 214 -2.00 9.15 25.53
N LYS A 215 -2.32 9.75 24.37
CA LYS A 215 -1.67 9.46 23.07
C LYS A 215 -0.61 10.48 22.73
N SER A 216 0.35 10.10 21.89
CA SER A 216 1.29 11.04 21.29
C SER A 216 1.22 10.92 19.77
N PHE A 217 0.87 12.02 19.12
CA PHE A 217 0.81 12.17 17.68
C PHE A 217 2.03 12.96 17.22
N VAL A 218 2.80 12.41 16.29
CA VAL A 218 4.07 13.01 15.81
C VAL A 218 4.00 13.19 14.30
N GLU A 219 3.95 14.45 13.84
CA GLU A 219 3.83 14.81 12.43
C GLU A 219 2.63 14.12 11.77
N CYS A 220 1.52 14.06 12.51
CA CYS A 220 0.23 13.59 12.03
C CYS A 220 -0.57 14.77 11.48
N THR A 221 -1.43 14.47 10.51
CA THR A 221 -2.37 15.43 9.95
C THR A 221 -3.81 14.99 10.21
N PHE A 222 -4.71 15.94 10.36
CA PHE A 222 -6.11 15.68 10.68
C PHE A 222 -7.04 16.52 9.80
N SER A 223 -8.20 16.00 9.41
CA SER A 223 -9.29 16.86 8.95
C SER A 223 -10.00 17.49 10.16
N ALA A 224 -10.53 18.70 9.99
CA ALA A 224 -11.31 19.38 11.03
C ALA A 224 -12.53 18.56 11.45
N ASP A 225 -13.22 17.92 10.51
CA ASP A 225 -14.37 17.05 10.78
C ASP A 225 -13.99 15.82 11.62
N PHE A 226 -12.84 15.21 11.32
CA PHE A 226 -12.32 14.09 12.10
C PHE A 226 -12.02 14.55 13.52
N PHE A 227 -11.32 15.68 13.65
CA PHE A 227 -10.95 16.22 14.95
C PHE A 227 -12.19 16.59 15.78
N ALA A 228 -13.21 17.17 15.15
CA ALA A 228 -14.48 17.54 15.79
C ALA A 228 -15.31 16.33 16.22
N SER A 229 -15.26 15.24 15.44
CA SER A 229 -16.02 14.01 15.69
C SER A 229 -15.40 13.14 16.78
N ASN A 230 -14.10 13.29 17.05
CA ASN A 230 -13.35 12.53 18.03
C ASN A 230 -13.07 13.36 19.31
N SER A 231 -12.59 12.70 20.36
CA SER A 231 -12.19 13.37 21.61
C SER A 231 -10.74 13.05 21.96
N PHE A 232 -10.02 14.07 22.45
CA PHE A 232 -8.61 14.00 22.78
C PHE A 232 -8.38 14.51 24.21
N GLU A 233 -7.92 13.63 25.09
CA GLU A 233 -7.70 13.93 26.51
C GLU A 233 -6.26 13.57 26.89
N ALA A 234 -5.52 14.53 27.44
CA ALA A 234 -4.12 14.34 27.83
C ALA A 234 -3.21 13.80 26.70
N CYS A 235 -3.46 14.23 25.46
CA CYS A 235 -2.69 13.85 24.29
C CYS A 235 -1.54 14.84 24.01
N GLU A 236 -0.44 14.35 23.46
CA GLU A 236 0.68 15.13 22.95
C GLU A 236 0.55 15.26 21.43
N PHE A 237 0.64 16.48 20.90
CA PHE A 237 0.68 16.77 19.47
C PHE A 237 2.02 17.42 19.14
N ILE A 238 2.85 16.73 18.36
CA ILE A 238 4.21 17.15 18.03
C ILE A 238 4.28 17.44 16.53
N ASN A 239 4.50 18.69 16.13
CA ASN A 239 4.59 19.11 14.72
C ASN A 239 3.39 18.64 13.86
N CYS A 240 2.17 18.68 14.40
CA CYS A 240 0.96 18.22 13.71
C CYS A 240 0.27 19.33 12.90
N SER A 241 -0.73 18.99 12.09
CA SER A 241 -1.53 20.01 11.39
C SER A 241 -2.96 19.57 11.07
N ILE A 242 -3.82 20.56 10.79
CA ILE A 242 -5.11 20.37 10.15
C ILE A 242 -4.91 20.50 8.64
N SER A 243 -5.22 19.44 7.89
CA SER A 243 -5.03 19.39 6.43
C SER A 243 -6.24 19.88 5.65
N THR A 244 -7.44 19.78 6.21
CA THR A 244 -8.70 20.10 5.52
C THR A 244 -9.74 20.62 6.51
N GLY A 245 -10.45 21.68 6.11
CA GLY A 245 -11.42 22.37 6.96
C GLY A 245 -10.79 23.25 8.04
N GLU A 246 -11.62 23.75 8.95
CA GLU A 246 -11.24 24.68 10.01
C GLU A 246 -11.78 24.21 11.35
N LEU A 247 -10.97 24.31 12.42
CA LEU A 247 -11.47 24.02 13.75
C LEU A 247 -12.34 25.17 14.27
N SER A 248 -13.52 24.83 14.80
CA SER A 248 -14.31 25.83 15.54
C SER A 248 -13.54 26.35 16.76
N GLU A 249 -13.74 27.61 17.15
CA GLU A 249 -13.14 28.19 18.36
C GLU A 249 -13.37 27.34 19.62
N GLN A 250 -14.54 26.71 19.73
CA GLN A 250 -14.86 25.83 20.85
C GLN A 250 -13.93 24.62 20.88
N LYS A 251 -13.63 24.01 19.73
CA LYS A 251 -12.73 22.86 19.62
C LYS A 251 -11.28 23.23 19.88
N VAL A 252 -10.83 24.41 19.45
CA VAL A 252 -9.51 24.93 19.81
C VAL A 252 -9.40 25.12 21.32
N LYS A 253 -10.45 25.67 21.97
CA LYS A 253 -10.49 25.80 23.43
C LYS A 253 -10.46 24.44 24.14
N GLU A 254 -11.23 23.46 23.68
CA GLU A 254 -11.22 22.08 24.21
C GLU A 254 -9.82 21.44 24.07
N LEU A 255 -9.19 21.58 22.90
CA LEU A 255 -7.83 21.11 22.67
C LEU A 255 -6.85 21.67 23.69
N LEU A 256 -6.92 22.97 23.98
CA LEU A 256 -6.04 23.64 24.93
C LEU A 256 -6.42 23.40 26.41
N SER A 257 -7.69 23.10 26.72
CA SER A 257 -8.16 22.92 28.10
C SER A 257 -8.00 21.50 28.65
N ASP A 258 -8.02 20.48 27.79
CA ASP A 258 -8.11 19.07 28.20
C ASP A 258 -6.75 18.45 28.56
N SER A 259 -5.84 19.26 29.10
CA SER A 259 -4.45 18.90 29.45
C SER A 259 -3.65 18.31 28.27
N ASN A 260 -4.06 18.60 27.04
CA ASN A 260 -3.27 18.24 25.87
C ASN A 260 -2.02 19.13 25.80
N THR A 261 -0.95 18.59 25.24
CA THR A 261 0.32 19.30 25.08
C THR A 261 0.62 19.46 23.59
N ILE A 262 0.92 20.67 23.16
CA ILE A 262 1.38 20.96 21.81
C ILE A 262 2.89 21.25 21.87
N ILE A 263 3.66 20.55 21.04
CA ILE A 263 5.12 20.67 20.97
C ILE A 263 5.51 20.96 19.51
N GLY A 264 6.25 22.05 19.30
CA GLY A 264 6.54 22.51 17.94
C GLY A 264 5.29 23.09 17.26
N THR A 265 5.15 22.92 15.95
CA THR A 265 4.09 23.59 15.19
C THR A 265 2.78 22.82 15.20
N PHE A 266 1.66 23.49 15.44
CA PHE A 266 0.32 22.97 15.16
C PHE A 266 -0.39 23.92 14.19
N LYS A 267 -0.43 23.58 12.91
CA LYS A 267 -0.98 24.47 11.87
C LYS A 267 -2.46 24.22 11.67
N ASP A 268 -3.30 25.22 11.89
CA ASP A 268 -4.68 25.27 11.41
C ASP A 268 -4.74 26.23 10.21
N SER A 269 -5.63 25.97 9.25
CA SER A 269 -5.60 26.54 7.90
C SER A 269 -5.75 28.07 7.81
N ASN A 270 -6.03 28.77 8.91
CA ASN A 270 -6.31 30.22 8.95
C ASN A 270 -5.58 31.05 10.04
N GLU A 271 -4.62 30.51 10.80
CA GLU A 271 -3.84 31.35 11.74
C GLU A 271 -2.33 31.29 11.45
N ASP A 272 -1.70 32.47 11.45
CA ASP A 272 -0.26 32.61 11.65
C ASP A 272 0.18 31.76 12.84
N ASP A 273 1.27 31.02 12.66
CA ASP A 273 1.83 30.02 13.58
C ASP A 273 1.45 30.24 15.06
N PHE A 274 0.81 29.25 15.70
CA PHE A 274 0.87 29.13 17.16
C PHE A 274 2.33 28.84 17.55
N ALA A 275 3.07 29.93 17.78
CA ALA A 275 4.51 30.09 18.12
C ALA A 275 5.39 30.62 16.97
N GLU A 276 5.46 31.94 16.84
CA GLU A 276 6.55 32.67 16.19
C GLU A 276 7.87 32.50 16.96
N GLN A 277 8.85 31.86 16.33
CA GLN A 277 10.22 32.35 16.11
C GLN A 277 11.15 31.18 15.85
N PHE A 278 11.33 30.85 14.57
CA PHE A 278 12.64 30.59 13.95
C PHE A 278 12.41 30.73 12.44
N TYR A 279 13.30 31.47 11.76
CA TYR A 279 13.21 31.76 10.34
C TYR A 279 12.81 30.53 9.52
N SER A 280 11.60 30.59 8.98
CA SER A 280 11.09 29.59 8.06
C SER A 280 11.95 29.61 6.80
N THR A 281 12.58 28.48 6.50
CA THR A 281 12.82 28.15 5.10
C THR A 281 11.62 27.31 4.69
N SER A 282 10.83 27.88 3.79
CA SER A 282 9.60 27.35 3.23
C SER A 282 9.59 25.84 3.03
N VAL A 283 8.55 25.20 3.59
CA VAL A 283 8.17 23.81 3.31
C VAL A 283 7.72 23.71 1.85
N SER A 284 8.16 22.66 1.18
CA SER A 284 8.21 22.48 -0.28
C SER A 284 6.86 22.16 -0.96
N GLU A 285 6.63 22.82 -2.09
CA GLU A 285 5.57 22.55 -3.10
C GLU A 285 5.79 21.31 -4.01
N TYR A 286 6.73 20.38 -3.75
CA TYR A 286 7.24 19.52 -4.85
C TYR A 286 7.30 18.00 -4.54
N GLY A 287 7.10 17.18 -5.59
CA GLY A 287 6.68 15.77 -5.52
C GLY A 287 7.75 14.66 -5.45
N THR A 288 7.26 13.41 -5.42
CA THR A 288 7.97 12.13 -5.11
C THR A 288 8.78 11.58 -6.29
N VAL A 289 9.93 10.95 -6.02
CA VAL A 289 10.83 10.29 -6.98
C VAL A 289 11.12 8.83 -6.60
N PHE A 290 11.01 7.91 -7.57
CA PHE A 290 11.33 6.50 -7.39
C PHE A 290 12.27 5.97 -8.47
N ASP A 291 13.12 4.99 -8.11
CA ASP A 291 13.82 4.14 -9.06
C ASP A 291 12.96 2.92 -9.40
N ALA A 292 12.33 2.96 -10.57
CA ALA A 292 11.33 1.98 -11.03
C ALA A 292 11.89 0.56 -11.18
N ARG A 293 13.18 0.42 -11.50
CA ARG A 293 13.77 -0.89 -11.80
C ARG A 293 14.07 -1.68 -10.54
N GLU A 294 14.62 -1.01 -9.53
CA GLU A 294 15.01 -1.66 -8.27
C GLU A 294 13.96 -1.45 -7.17
N GLY A 295 12.87 -0.71 -7.46
CA GLY A 295 11.78 -0.46 -6.52
C GLY A 295 12.17 0.39 -5.31
N ILE A 296 13.08 1.36 -5.51
CA ILE A 296 13.66 2.17 -4.42
C ILE A 296 13.02 3.56 -4.43
N ILE A 297 12.44 3.99 -3.32
CA ILE A 297 12.02 5.39 -3.14
C ILE A 297 13.29 6.24 -2.97
N ALA A 298 13.51 7.18 -3.89
CA ALA A 298 14.73 7.97 -3.95
C ALA A 298 14.68 9.20 -3.02
N ASP A 299 13.48 9.62 -2.60
CA ASP A 299 13.23 10.83 -1.79
C ASP A 299 14.17 10.95 -0.59
N ASN A 300 14.35 9.88 0.18
CA ASN A 300 15.19 9.86 1.38
C ASN A 300 16.70 9.99 1.10
N TYR A 301 17.10 10.03 -0.17
CA TYR A 301 18.50 10.10 -0.59
C TYR A 301 18.79 11.37 -1.40
N ILE A 302 17.77 12.09 -1.84
CA ILE A 302 17.90 13.27 -2.71
C ILE A 302 17.74 14.54 -1.89
N LEU A 303 18.44 15.59 -2.30
CA LEU A 303 18.52 16.85 -1.58
C LEU A 303 17.16 17.52 -1.55
N GLY A 304 16.68 17.82 -0.34
CA GLY A 304 15.37 18.41 -0.11
C GLY A 304 14.19 17.46 -0.38
N ASN A 305 14.45 16.15 -0.49
CA ASN A 305 13.46 15.10 -0.72
C ASN A 305 12.55 15.36 -1.94
N LYS A 306 13.07 16.05 -2.95
CA LYS A 306 12.32 16.50 -4.12
C LYS A 306 13.16 16.53 -5.38
N PHE A 307 12.49 16.61 -6.53
CA PHE A 307 13.10 17.04 -7.78
C PHE A 307 12.86 18.54 -8.02
N PHE A 308 13.69 19.14 -8.86
CA PHE A 308 13.65 20.56 -9.22
C PHE A 308 13.34 20.71 -10.70
N GLU A 309 12.40 21.56 -11.05
CA GLU A 309 12.15 21.92 -12.44
C GLU A 309 13.04 23.10 -12.82
N ILE A 310 13.79 22.93 -13.91
CA ILE A 310 14.71 23.95 -14.44
C ILE A 310 14.46 24.12 -15.93
N ASP A 311 14.13 25.33 -16.33
CA ASP A 311 13.94 25.68 -17.73
C ASP A 311 15.27 25.93 -18.43
N SER A 312 15.45 25.34 -19.61
CA SER A 312 16.50 25.72 -20.55
C SER A 312 15.99 25.55 -21.98
N LYS A 313 16.00 26.66 -22.73
CA LYS A 313 15.64 26.71 -24.15
C LYS A 313 16.84 26.50 -25.08
N SER A 314 18.05 26.33 -24.51
CA SER A 314 19.26 26.14 -25.31
C SER A 314 19.32 24.71 -25.85
N GLU A 315 19.85 24.57 -27.07
CA GLU A 315 20.25 23.29 -27.64
C GLU A 315 21.75 23.02 -27.40
N ASN A 316 22.51 24.03 -26.97
CA ASN A 316 23.92 23.91 -26.68
C ASN A 316 24.11 23.26 -25.30
N ARG A 317 24.87 22.15 -25.28
CA ARG A 317 25.11 21.37 -24.06
C ARG A 317 25.78 22.17 -22.93
N GLU A 318 26.72 23.05 -23.25
CA GLU A 318 27.41 23.84 -22.22
C GLU A 318 26.48 24.87 -21.59
N GLU A 319 25.60 25.48 -22.39
CA GLU A 319 24.58 26.41 -21.91
C GLU A 319 23.52 25.69 -21.07
N ILE A 320 23.01 24.54 -21.53
CA ILE A 320 22.09 23.70 -20.74
C ILE A 320 22.69 23.37 -19.36
N TYR A 321 23.98 23.02 -19.32
CA TYR A 321 24.66 22.69 -18.07
C TYR A 321 24.78 23.90 -17.15
N LYS A 322 25.02 25.09 -17.70
CA LYS A 322 25.03 26.35 -16.94
C LYS A 322 23.65 26.70 -16.41
N ASP A 323 22.61 26.55 -17.23
CA ASP A 323 21.23 26.80 -16.83
C ASP A 323 20.81 25.88 -15.67
N ILE A 324 21.16 24.59 -15.74
CA ILE A 324 20.93 23.63 -14.64
C ILE A 324 21.65 24.08 -13.37
N ILE A 325 22.91 24.50 -13.45
CA ILE A 325 23.65 24.97 -12.26
C ILE A 325 22.98 26.21 -11.68
N ASN A 326 22.70 27.21 -12.53
CA ASN A 326 22.11 28.48 -12.11
C ASN A 326 20.73 28.27 -11.47
N GLY A 327 19.91 27.39 -12.05
CA GLY A 327 18.62 27.01 -11.47
C GLY A 327 18.76 26.36 -10.10
N LEU A 328 19.70 25.42 -9.92
CA LEU A 328 19.95 24.83 -8.61
C LEU A 328 20.47 25.85 -7.59
N VAL A 329 21.31 26.80 -8.02
CA VAL A 329 21.79 27.91 -7.18
C VAL A 329 20.64 28.83 -6.76
N SER A 330 19.67 29.13 -7.65
CA SER A 330 18.49 29.92 -7.27
C SER A 330 17.59 29.20 -6.27
N TYR A 331 17.61 27.87 -6.24
CA TYR A 331 17.00 27.06 -5.18
C TYR A 331 17.85 26.96 -3.89
N GLY A 332 18.95 27.71 -3.78
CA GLY A 332 19.82 27.74 -2.61
C GLY A 332 20.80 26.56 -2.51
N ILE A 333 20.94 25.75 -3.56
CA ILE A 333 21.83 24.59 -3.56
C ILE A 333 23.23 25.05 -3.96
N GLY A 334 24.23 24.76 -3.14
CA GLY A 334 25.62 25.20 -3.33
C GLY A 334 26.39 24.48 -4.46
N VAL A 335 25.75 24.21 -5.60
CA VAL A 335 26.38 23.66 -6.81
C VAL A 335 27.16 24.77 -7.51
N ASP A 336 28.41 24.53 -7.89
CA ASP A 336 29.25 25.51 -8.59
C ASP A 336 29.85 24.95 -9.89
N GLU A 337 30.49 25.80 -10.70
CA GLU A 337 31.08 25.40 -11.98
C GLU A 337 32.30 24.45 -11.87
N LYS A 338 32.92 24.31 -10.69
CA LYS A 338 34.14 23.51 -10.53
C LYS A 338 33.87 22.04 -10.87
N ARG A 339 34.82 21.40 -11.56
CA ARG A 339 34.68 20.01 -11.99
C ARG A 339 34.40 19.07 -10.82
N ASN A 340 35.12 19.20 -9.71
CA ASN A 340 34.98 18.33 -8.54
C ASN A 340 33.75 18.67 -7.66
N ASN A 341 32.97 19.70 -7.99
CA ASN A 341 31.77 20.01 -7.21
C ASN A 341 30.59 19.13 -7.64
N LYS A 342 30.52 18.70 -8.90
CA LYS A 342 29.32 18.07 -9.45
C LYS A 342 29.55 17.03 -10.54
N LYS A 343 28.60 16.11 -10.67
CA LYS A 343 28.45 15.22 -11.81
C LYS A 343 27.03 15.32 -12.34
N ILE A 344 26.86 15.85 -13.56
CA ILE A 344 25.55 15.95 -14.23
C ILE A 344 25.39 14.81 -15.25
N SER A 345 24.25 14.12 -15.19
CA SER A 345 23.77 13.15 -16.17
C SER A 345 22.40 13.59 -16.66
N ILE A 346 22.20 13.58 -17.98
CA ILE A 346 20.93 14.00 -18.60
C ILE A 346 20.38 12.83 -19.41
N SER A 347 19.11 12.53 -19.21
CA SER A 347 18.33 11.59 -20.01
C SER A 347 17.11 12.28 -20.61
N LYS A 348 16.49 11.67 -21.63
CA LYS A 348 15.18 12.09 -22.10
C LYS A 348 14.07 11.58 -21.20
N ASN A 349 12.92 12.25 -21.20
CA ASN A 349 11.67 11.69 -20.71
C ASN A 349 11.17 10.61 -21.70
N TYR A 350 10.79 9.46 -21.18
CA TYR A 350 10.24 8.35 -21.96
C TYR A 350 8.71 8.31 -21.91
N ILE A 351 8.09 9.12 -21.06
CA ILE A 351 6.64 9.32 -21.08
C ILE A 351 6.31 10.23 -22.27
N THR A 352 5.43 9.76 -23.14
CA THR A 352 4.84 10.48 -24.27
C THR A 352 3.32 10.33 -24.21
N GLU A 353 2.58 11.19 -24.89
CA GLU A 353 1.12 11.09 -24.98
C GLU A 353 0.66 9.70 -25.48
N GLU A 354 1.43 9.08 -26.37
CA GLU A 354 1.12 7.76 -26.95
C GLU A 354 1.30 6.60 -25.95
N ASN A 355 2.22 6.73 -24.97
CA ASN A 355 2.61 5.62 -24.10
C ASN A 355 2.34 5.86 -22.61
N LYS A 356 1.75 7.01 -22.25
CA LYS A 356 1.46 7.42 -20.86
C LYS A 356 0.68 6.37 -20.08
N SER A 357 -0.23 5.64 -20.74
CA SER A 357 -1.01 4.54 -20.14
C SER A 357 -0.18 3.32 -19.72
N SER A 358 1.06 3.18 -20.24
CA SER A 358 1.99 2.10 -19.90
C SER A 358 2.86 2.41 -18.67
N TYR A 359 2.76 3.64 -18.14
CA TYR A 359 3.44 4.06 -16.93
C TYR A 359 2.46 4.16 -15.77
N ILE A 360 3.00 4.27 -14.55
CA ILE A 360 2.18 4.42 -13.34
C ILE A 360 1.36 5.70 -13.46
N ALA A 361 0.05 5.61 -13.21
CA ALA A 361 -0.85 6.76 -13.27
C ALA A 361 -0.32 7.90 -12.38
N GLY A 362 -0.34 9.14 -12.91
CA GLY A 362 0.21 10.32 -12.25
C GLY A 362 1.71 10.54 -12.43
N SER A 363 2.43 9.66 -13.15
CA SER A 363 3.85 9.90 -13.47
C SER A 363 4.01 11.13 -14.37
N LEU A 364 4.86 12.07 -13.95
CA LEU A 364 5.19 13.29 -14.71
C LEU A 364 6.32 13.02 -15.70
N PHE A 365 7.35 12.33 -15.23
CA PHE A 365 8.51 11.97 -16.03
C PHE A 365 8.98 10.57 -15.69
N SER A 366 9.58 9.90 -16.67
CA SER A 366 10.29 8.63 -16.49
C SER A 366 11.54 8.67 -17.34
N GLY A 367 12.71 8.54 -16.72
CA GLY A 367 14.01 8.73 -17.34
C GLY A 367 15.01 7.65 -16.94
N TRP A 368 15.94 7.31 -17.84
CA TRP A 368 17.00 6.36 -17.57
C TRP A 368 18.38 6.99 -17.74
N ASN A 369 19.17 6.93 -16.68
CA ASN A 369 20.57 7.35 -16.64
C ASN A 369 21.50 6.17 -16.31
N SER A 370 22.77 6.25 -16.72
CA SER A 370 23.76 5.22 -16.39
C SER A 370 25.11 5.83 -16.01
N LEU A 371 25.73 5.29 -14.96
CA LEU A 371 27.08 5.65 -14.54
C LEU A 371 27.92 4.39 -14.32
N PHE A 372 29.15 4.40 -14.83
CA PHE A 372 30.09 3.30 -14.60
C PHE A 372 30.56 3.30 -13.14
N SER A 373 30.51 2.14 -12.49
CA SER A 373 30.97 1.94 -11.11
C SER A 373 32.42 2.37 -10.93
N GLU A 374 33.31 1.98 -11.85
CA GLU A 374 34.72 2.40 -11.84
C GLU A 374 34.89 3.92 -11.90
N LYS A 375 34.06 4.62 -12.69
CA LYS A 375 34.14 6.07 -12.79
C LYS A 375 33.65 6.75 -11.51
N ILE A 376 32.68 6.17 -10.82
CA ILE A 376 32.25 6.68 -9.52
C ILE A 376 33.38 6.48 -8.50
N GLN A 377 33.94 5.27 -8.41
CA GLN A 377 35.02 4.95 -7.48
C GLN A 377 36.31 5.76 -7.72
N LYS A 378 36.70 5.96 -8.98
CA LYS A 378 37.88 6.78 -9.33
C LYS A 378 37.64 8.28 -9.17
N SER A 379 36.39 8.73 -9.25
CA SER A 379 36.00 10.15 -9.20
C SER A 379 35.28 10.52 -7.90
N ASN A 380 35.56 9.81 -6.80
CA ASN A 380 34.89 9.86 -5.49
C ASN A 380 34.80 11.25 -4.81
N ASN A 381 35.14 12.33 -5.51
CA ASN A 381 35.29 13.68 -4.98
C ASN A 381 34.18 14.63 -5.44
N PHE A 382 33.15 14.19 -6.18
CA PHE A 382 32.03 15.08 -6.53
C PHE A 382 31.13 15.31 -5.32
N LYS A 383 30.93 16.57 -4.94
CA LYS A 383 30.01 16.94 -3.85
C LYS A 383 28.55 16.59 -4.20
N TYR A 384 28.15 16.80 -5.45
CA TYR A 384 26.78 16.53 -5.92
C TYR A 384 26.74 15.60 -7.13
N TYR A 385 25.77 14.70 -7.14
CA TYR A 385 25.39 13.90 -8.31
C TYR A 385 24.00 14.33 -8.77
N ILE A 386 23.91 14.84 -9.99
CA ILE A 386 22.73 15.51 -10.53
C ILE A 386 22.22 14.70 -11.72
N PHE A 387 20.97 14.29 -11.67
CA PHE A 387 20.29 13.53 -12.73
C PHE A 387 19.13 14.36 -13.27
N CYS A 388 19.17 14.69 -14.55
CA CYS A 388 18.13 15.49 -15.18
C CYS A 388 17.35 14.63 -16.20
N ILE A 389 16.03 14.72 -16.15
CA ILE A 389 15.12 14.10 -17.11
C ILE A 389 14.49 15.22 -17.94
N LYS A 390 14.96 15.35 -19.19
CA LYS A 390 14.52 16.38 -20.13
C LYS A 390 13.10 16.09 -20.61
N ASN A 391 12.19 17.02 -20.34
CA ASN A 391 10.83 17.08 -20.85
C ASN A 391 10.67 18.39 -21.62
N GLU A 392 10.76 18.34 -22.95
CA GLU A 392 10.80 19.54 -23.81
C GLU A 392 11.90 20.54 -23.37
N ASN A 393 11.52 21.72 -22.88
CA ASN A 393 12.42 22.76 -22.38
C ASN A 393 12.63 22.71 -20.86
N VAL A 394 11.96 21.77 -20.17
CA VAL A 394 12.04 21.60 -18.71
C VAL A 394 12.94 20.42 -18.38
N TYR A 395 13.82 20.59 -17.40
CA TYR A 395 14.70 19.55 -16.89
C TYR A 395 14.29 19.19 -15.45
N ASN A 396 13.62 18.05 -15.31
CA ASN A 396 13.28 17.48 -14.00
C ASN A 396 14.56 16.96 -13.35
N THR A 397 15.04 17.67 -12.34
CA THR A 397 16.40 17.57 -11.83
C THR A 397 16.41 16.98 -10.44
N ILE A 398 17.10 15.85 -10.28
CA ILE A 398 17.24 15.11 -9.04
C ILE A 398 18.68 15.29 -8.56
N VAL A 399 18.87 15.73 -7.32
CA VAL A 399 20.20 16.04 -6.78
C VAL A 399 20.49 15.13 -5.61
N PHE A 400 21.63 14.47 -5.60
CA PHE A 400 22.16 13.74 -4.45
C PHE A 400 23.42 14.43 -3.94
N GLU A 401 23.58 14.51 -2.62
CA GLU A 401 24.90 14.72 -2.02
C GLU A 401 25.72 13.43 -2.04
N ASN A 402 27.05 13.53 -2.02
CA ASN A 402 27.95 12.39 -2.15
C ASN A 402 27.63 11.24 -1.17
N ASP A 403 27.42 11.56 0.11
CA ASP A 403 27.17 10.55 1.14
C ASP A 403 25.84 9.84 0.94
N SER A 404 24.77 10.60 0.65
CA SER A 404 23.45 10.05 0.35
C SER A 404 23.42 9.27 -0.97
N PHE A 405 24.14 9.73 -1.99
CA PHE A 405 24.33 8.99 -3.23
C PHE A 405 25.05 7.65 -2.96
N THR A 406 26.10 7.66 -2.15
CA THR A 406 26.83 6.44 -1.78
C THR A 406 25.95 5.46 -1.01
N ARG A 407 25.10 5.96 -0.09
CA ARG A 407 24.08 5.13 0.58
C ARG A 407 23.05 4.56 -0.40
N PHE A 408 22.58 5.37 -1.33
CA PHE A 408 21.65 4.94 -2.39
C PHE A 408 22.26 3.85 -3.27
N LEU A 409 23.54 3.98 -3.67
CA LEU A 409 24.24 2.98 -4.47
C LEU A 409 24.34 1.62 -3.78
N LYS A 410 24.38 1.56 -2.44
CA LYS A 410 24.38 0.27 -1.70
C LYS A 410 23.09 -0.53 -1.90
N LYS A 411 22.01 0.10 -2.35
CA LYS A 411 20.74 -0.54 -2.68
C LYS A 411 20.64 -0.91 -4.17
N LYS A 412 21.62 -0.52 -4.99
CA LYS A 412 21.60 -0.69 -6.43
C LYS A 412 22.41 -1.90 -6.88
N ASN A 413 21.91 -2.59 -7.89
CA ASN A 413 22.66 -3.64 -8.58
C ASN A 413 23.53 -3.05 -9.70
N ILE A 414 24.74 -3.60 -9.85
CA ILE A 414 25.63 -3.31 -10.97
C ILE A 414 25.30 -4.28 -12.11
N ASP A 415 25.15 -3.78 -13.34
CA ASP A 415 24.92 -4.65 -14.49
C ASP A 415 26.20 -5.39 -14.94
N LYS A 416 26.04 -6.32 -15.88
CA LYS A 416 27.16 -7.11 -16.43
C LYS A 416 28.25 -6.25 -17.09
N ALA A 417 27.96 -5.00 -17.43
CA ALA A 417 28.91 -4.05 -18.02
C ALA A 417 29.55 -3.12 -16.97
N GLY A 418 29.32 -3.37 -15.68
CA GLY A 418 29.90 -2.60 -14.59
C GLY A 418 29.22 -1.25 -14.37
N LYS A 419 27.97 -1.06 -14.83
CA LYS A 419 27.23 0.21 -14.69
C LYS A 419 26.15 0.11 -13.62
N TYR A 420 25.97 1.20 -12.89
CA TYR A 420 24.72 1.49 -12.20
C TYR A 420 23.75 2.13 -13.20
N ASN A 421 22.53 1.62 -13.23
CA ASN A 421 21.46 2.13 -14.08
C ASN A 421 20.35 2.70 -13.21
N PHE A 422 19.95 3.95 -13.44
CA PHE A 422 19.00 4.70 -12.62
C PHE A 422 17.73 4.95 -13.42
N TYR A 423 16.61 4.39 -13.00
CA TYR A 423 15.32 4.48 -13.70
C TYR A 423 14.40 5.38 -12.91
N PHE A 424 14.70 6.68 -12.93
CA PHE A 424 13.96 7.64 -12.12
C PHE A 424 12.63 7.97 -12.76
N THR A 425 11.58 7.89 -11.97
CA THR A 425 10.26 8.34 -12.35
C THR A 425 9.73 9.23 -11.23
N GLY A 426 9.08 10.33 -11.59
CA GLY A 426 8.59 11.34 -10.66
C GLY A 426 7.08 11.52 -10.72
N PHE A 427 6.49 11.92 -9.61
CA PHE A 427 5.05 12.16 -9.44
C PHE A 427 4.80 13.55 -8.88
N ASN A 428 3.64 14.13 -9.20
CA ASN A 428 3.14 15.31 -8.50
C ASN A 428 2.53 14.89 -7.16
N SER A 429 2.75 15.69 -6.12
CA SER A 429 2.09 15.52 -4.82
C SER A 429 0.59 15.86 -4.85
N ASN A 430 0.08 16.48 -5.92
CA ASN A 430 -1.33 16.80 -6.09
C ASN A 430 -1.93 16.07 -7.30
N VAL A 431 -2.70 15.02 -7.01
CA VAL A 431 -3.91 14.74 -7.78
C VAL A 431 -5.06 14.92 -6.78
N GLU A 432 -5.55 16.15 -6.68
CA GLU A 432 -6.95 16.34 -6.31
C GLU A 432 -7.76 15.51 -7.32
N LYS A 433 -8.42 14.47 -6.82
CA LYS A 433 -9.41 13.76 -7.62
C LYS A 433 -10.60 14.69 -7.73
N GLU A 434 -10.85 15.22 -8.92
CA GLU A 434 -12.19 15.69 -9.31
C GLU A 434 -13.23 14.57 -9.18
#